data_AF-A0A936MHK2-F1
#
_entry.id   AF-A0A936MHK2-F1
#
_cell.length_a   1.000
_cell.length_b   1.000
_cell.length_c   1.000
_cell.angle_alpha   90.00
_cell.angle_beta   90.00
_cell.angle_gamma   90.00
#
_symmetry.space_group_name_H-M   'P 1'
#
loop_
_entity.id
_entity.type
_entity.pdbx_description
1 polymer ?
#
loop_
_entity_poly.entity_id
_entity_poly.type
_entity_poly.pdbx_seq_one_letter_code
_entity_poly.pdbx_strand_id
1 'polypeptide(L)' 'MIPPRYFVDARRSVPFGTLDEAKAFAQQNFPAVILERVDESDGKFSWREILRFDWRWDEERCVPVVDFG' A
#
# COMPACT_ATOMS: atom_id res chain seq x y z
N MET A 1 6.16 21.86 5.14
CA MET A 1 6.26 20.79 4.12
C MET A 1 4.97 20.00 4.20
N ILE A 2 4.23 19.86 3.09
CA ILE A 2 2.99 19.08 3.06
C ILE A 2 3.40 17.59 2.98
N PRO A 3 2.91 16.70 3.86
CA PRO A 3 3.22 15.28 3.77
C PRO A 3 2.76 14.70 2.42
N PRO A 4 3.37 13.62 1.91
CA PRO A 4 2.93 13.00 0.66
C PRO A 4 1.48 12.53 0.75
N ARG A 5 0.82 12.31 -0.40
CA ARG A 5 -0.57 11.85 -0.43
C ARG A 5 -0.68 10.35 -0.18
N TYR A 6 0.26 9.59 -0.72
CA TYR A 6 0.28 8.12 -0.62
C TYR A 6 1.62 7.64 -0.07
N PHE A 7 1.58 6.55 0.69
CA PHE A 7 2.74 5.76 1.07
C PHE A 7 2.54 4.31 0.67
N VAL A 8 3.61 3.66 0.22
CA VAL A 8 3.65 2.19 0.15
C VAL A 8 4.53 1.69 1.29
N ASP A 9 3.93 0.91 2.19
CA ASP A 9 4.64 0.17 3.24
C ASP A 9 4.96 -1.24 2.73
N ALA A 10 6.22 -1.47 2.41
CA ALA A 10 6.75 -2.74 1.93
C ALA A 10 8.03 -3.07 2.74
N ARG A 11 9.17 -3.34 2.08
CA ARG A 11 10.47 -3.44 2.77
C ARG A 11 11.00 -2.09 3.28
N ARG A 12 10.50 -0.99 2.72
CA ARG A 12 10.82 0.40 3.05
C ARG A 12 9.59 1.25 2.74
N SER A 13 9.30 2.25 3.56
CA SER A 13 8.18 3.17 3.30
C SER A 13 8.57 4.18 2.23
N VAL A 14 7.89 4.16 1.08
CA VAL A 14 8.19 5.03 -0.06
C VAL A 14 7.01 5.98 -0.32
N PRO A 15 7.23 7.31 -0.38
CA PRO A 15 6.18 8.28 -0.64
C PRO A 15 5.86 8.42 -2.12
N PHE A 16 4.58 8.64 -2.45
CA PHE A 16 4.12 8.87 -3.83
C PHE A 16 3.16 10.05 -3.91
N GLY A 17 3.17 10.71 -5.08
CA GLY A 17 2.25 11.82 -5.39
C GLY A 17 0.90 11.32 -5.90
N THR A 18 0.88 10.16 -6.57
CA THR A 18 -0.32 9.58 -7.18
C THR A 18 -0.57 8.13 -6.75
N LEU A 19 -1.83 7.69 -6.85
CA LEU A 19 -2.21 6.31 -6.54
C LEU A 19 -1.65 5.31 -7.56
N ASP A 20 -1.59 5.68 -8.84
CA ASP A 20 -1.12 4.78 -9.90
C ASP A 20 0.37 4.46 -9.75
N GLU A 21 1.21 5.44 -9.39
CA GLU A 21 2.61 5.21 -9.08
C GLU A 21 2.78 4.28 -7.86
N ALA A 22 1.97 4.51 -6.81
CA ALA A 22 1.97 3.67 -5.61
C ALA A 22 1.59 2.22 -5.94
N LYS A 23 0.58 2.02 -6.80
CA LYS A 23 0.15 0.68 -7.27
C LYS A 23 1.25 -0.01 -8.08
N ALA A 24 1.84 0.68 -9.05
CA ALA A 24 2.91 0.13 -9.88
C ALA A 24 4.10 -0.31 -9.02
N PHE A 25 4.48 0.50 -8.02
CA PHE A 25 5.53 0.14 -7.09
C PHE A 25 5.16 -1.05 -6.19
N ALA A 26 3.96 -1.04 -5.59
CA ALA A 26 3.50 -2.10 -4.68
C ALA A 26 3.41 -3.47 -5.38
N GLN A 27 2.95 -3.51 -6.64
CA GLN A 27 2.90 -4.72 -7.45
C GLN A 27 4.27 -5.35 -7.69
N GLN A 28 5.32 -4.54 -7.77
CA GLN A 28 6.71 -5.02 -7.96
C GLN A 28 7.42 -5.37 -6.65
N ASN A 29 6.88 -4.94 -5.50
CA ASN A 29 7.55 -4.99 -4.21
C ASN A 29 6.71 -5.69 -3.15
N PHE A 30 6.28 -6.92 -3.43
CA PHE A 30 5.49 -7.72 -2.50
C PHE A 30 6.29 -8.29 -1.31
N PRO A 31 5.66 -8.41 -0.11
CA PRO A 31 4.34 -7.87 0.24
C PRO A 31 4.36 -6.34 0.43
N ALA A 32 3.23 -5.69 0.14
CA ALA A 32 3.10 -4.23 0.23
C ALA A 32 1.69 -3.78 0.67
N VAL A 33 1.61 -2.62 1.30
CA VAL A 33 0.35 -1.96 1.70
C VAL A 33 0.37 -0.52 1.22
N ILE A 34 -0.69 -0.07 0.55
CA ILE A 34 -0.87 1.34 0.18
C ILE A 34 -1.69 2.05 1.26
N LEU A 35 -1.11 3.13 1.79
CA LEU A 35 -1.72 4.02 2.75
C LEU A 35 -2.04 5.37 2.08
N GLU A 36 -3.25 5.88 2.25
CA GLU A 36 -3.64 7.23 1.86
C GLU A 36 -3.68 8.17 3.08
N ARG A 37 -3.21 9.39 2.89
CA ARG A 37 -3.31 10.44 3.90
C ARG A 37 -4.75 10.93 4.00
N VAL A 38 -5.31 10.86 5.21
CA VAL A 38 -6.60 11.46 5.56
C VAL A 38 -6.33 12.72 6.36
N ASP A 39 -6.79 13.86 5.86
CA ASP A 39 -6.68 15.13 6.55
C ASP A 39 -7.80 15.23 7.60
N GLU A 40 -7.45 15.46 8.86
CA GLU A 40 -8.38 15.56 9.99
C GLU A 40 -8.77 17.03 10.23
N SER A 41 -9.92 17.25 10.86
CA SER A 41 -10.48 18.60 11.08
C SER A 41 -9.69 19.46 12.07
N ASP A 42 -8.83 18.84 12.90
CA ASP A 42 -7.98 19.52 13.88
C ASP A 42 -6.59 19.91 13.31
N GLY A 43 -6.41 19.82 11.99
CA GLY A 43 -5.16 20.10 11.31
C GLY A 43 -4.12 18.98 11.42
N LYS A 44 -4.48 17.83 12.00
CA LYS A 44 -3.67 16.61 11.96
C LYS A 44 -3.99 15.80 10.71
N PHE A 45 -3.25 14.70 10.55
CA PHE A 45 -3.54 13.72 9.53
C PHE A 45 -3.38 12.32 10.09
N SER A 46 -4.11 11.38 9.50
CA SER A 46 -4.00 9.95 9.75
C SER A 46 -3.67 9.21 8.44
N TRP A 47 -3.22 7.97 8.55
CA TRP A 47 -2.98 7.10 7.40
C TRP A 47 -4.03 6.00 7.38
N ARG A 48 -4.71 5.85 6.25
CA ARG A 48 -5.70 4.79 6.03
C ARG A 48 -5.18 3.80 5.01
N GLU A 49 -5.21 2.52 5.35
CA GLU A 49 -4.99 1.44 4.38
C GLU A 49 -6.09 1.45 3.34
N ILE A 50 -5.70 1.55 2.06
CA ILE A 50 -6.63 1.58 0.92
C ILE A 50 -6.43 0.39 -0.03
N LEU A 51 -5.26 -0.27 0.02
CA LEU A 51 -4.98 -1.43 -0.81
C LEU A 51 -3.89 -2.29 -0.18
N ARG A 52 -4.05 -3.61 -0.25
CA ARG A 52 -3.06 -4.58 0.21
C ARG A 52 -2.66 -5.51 -0.90
N PHE A 53 -1.38 -5.72 -0.98
CA PHE A 53 -0.68 -6.59 -1.90
C PHE A 53 -0.01 -7.65 -1.03
N ASP A 54 -0.70 -8.78 -0.81
CA ASP A 54 -0.17 -9.90 -0.03
C ASP A 54 -0.31 -11.25 -0.74
N TRP A 55 0.59 -12.18 -0.43
CA TRP A 55 0.51 -13.54 -0.95
C TRP A 55 -0.13 -14.44 0.09
N ARG A 56 -0.97 -15.35 -0.38
CA ARG A 56 -1.48 -16.46 0.43
C ARG A 56 -0.97 -17.76 -0.15
N TRP A 57 -0.73 -18.75 0.72
CA TRP A 57 -0.47 -20.10 0.27
C TRP A 57 -1.81 -20.76 -0.10
N ASP A 58 -1.93 -21.25 -1.34
CA ASP A 58 -3.06 -22.07 -1.75
C ASP A 58 -2.73 -23.53 -1.44
N GLU A 59 -3.33 -24.04 -0.36
CA GLU A 59 -3.16 -25.42 0.12
C GLU A 59 -3.63 -26.46 -0.92
N GLU A 60 -4.65 -26.15 -1.73
CA GLU A 60 -5.18 -27.10 -2.72
C GLU A 60 -4.25 -27.25 -3.93
N ARG A 61 -3.62 -26.14 -4.32
CA ARG A 61 -2.74 -26.09 -5.49
C ARG A 61 -1.26 -26.19 -5.14
N CYS A 62 -0.90 -26.16 -3.86
CA CYS A 62 0.47 -26.12 -3.35
C CYS A 62 1.33 -25.02 -4.00
N VAL A 63 0.75 -23.86 -4.24
CA VAL A 63 1.43 -22.71 -4.86
C VAL A 63 1.12 -21.41 -4.09
N PRO A 64 2.03 -20.43 -4.08
CA PRO A 64 1.70 -19.10 -3.61
C PRO A 64 0.75 -18.42 -4.60
N VAL A 65 -0.35 -17.87 -4.10
CA VAL A 65 -1.32 -17.07 -4.85
C VAL A 65 -1.23 -15.63 -4.39
N VAL A 66 -1.10 -14.72 -5.35
CA VAL A 66 -1.08 -13.29 -5.09
C VAL A 66 -2.53 -12.80 -5.01
N ASP A 67 -2.90 -12.24 -3.86
CA ASP A 67 -4.21 -11.61 -3.68
C ASP A 67 -4.08 -10.11 -3.96
N PHE A 68 -4.99 -9.60 -4.79
CA PHE A 68 -5.08 -8.19 -5.15
C PHE A 68 -6.44 -7.73 -4.65
N GLY A 69 -6.48 -7.26 -3.40
CA GLY A 69 -7.71 -6.74 -2.78
C GLY A 69 -8.34 -5.57 -3.53
#